data_AF-A0A3D9DRH8-F1
#
_entry.id   AF-A0A3D9DRH8-F1
#
_cell.length_a   1.000
_cell.length_b   1.000
_cell.length_c   1.000
_cell.angle_alpha   90.00
_cell.angle_beta   90.00
_cell.angle_gamma   90.00
#
_symmetry.space_group_name_H-M   'P 1'
#
loop_
_entity.id
_entity.type
_entity.pdbx_description
1 polymer ?
#
loop_
_entity_poly.entity_id
_entity_poly.type
_entity_poly.pdbx_seq_one_letter_code
_entity_poly.pdbx_strand_id
1 'polypeptide(L)'
;MGWKTVIAGVGSLIALSGCAGQQYYHGDTCVTCFDNPVTGEPLNYDPEETPQKVATNAQGESVDSRNIGSQSGSIDISSNVDVDTAYARIKSSMGFRAPNDFEEGNTMSDWQKGDSAWKHQVTPGAHYDLGDYGRQTVGGKQYHLVQRVQIEKSGAGSRIHYSWAPADQRIAYDGKAMESALTQRLESALR
;
A
#
# COMPACT_ATOMS: atom_id res chain seq x y z
N MET A 1 -49.86 49.51 -27.70
CA MET A 1 -50.58 48.26 -27.37
C MET A 1 -49.53 47.22 -27.04
N GLY A 2 -49.39 46.65 -25.86
CA GLY A 2 -50.29 46.48 -24.74
C GLY A 2 -49.89 45.15 -24.11
N TRP A 3 -49.17 45.24 -22.98
CA TRP A 3 -49.01 44.29 -21.88
C TRP A 3 -49.36 42.80 -22.11
N LYS A 4 -48.42 41.91 -21.75
CA LYS A 4 -48.69 40.83 -20.77
C LYS A 4 -47.39 40.31 -20.14
N THR A 5 -47.25 40.57 -18.86
CA THR A 5 -46.30 39.97 -17.94
C THR A 5 -46.75 38.53 -17.66
N VAL A 6 -45.82 37.57 -17.63
CA VAL A 6 -45.98 36.33 -16.86
C VAL A 6 -44.72 36.12 -16.03
N ILE A 7 -44.93 36.13 -14.72
CA ILE A 7 -44.00 35.78 -13.65
C ILE A 7 -44.09 34.26 -13.46
N ALA A 8 -42.95 33.58 -13.33
CA ALA A 8 -42.69 32.35 -12.57
C ALA A 8 -41.55 31.58 -13.28
N GLY A 9 -40.47 31.13 -12.64
CA GLY A 9 -40.23 31.02 -11.21
C GLY A 9 -38.74 30.77 -10.94
N VAL A 10 -38.40 30.94 -9.68
CA VAL A 10 -37.12 30.58 -9.08
C VAL A 10 -36.93 29.07 -9.26
N GLY A 11 -35.93 28.69 -10.05
CA GLY A 11 -35.42 27.33 -10.15
C GLY A 11 -33.94 27.35 -9.84
N SER A 12 -33.60 27.13 -8.57
CA SER A 12 -32.24 26.99 -8.09
C SER A 12 -31.47 25.98 -8.94
N LEU A 13 -30.46 26.46 -9.67
CA LEU A 13 -29.39 25.61 -10.18
C LEU A 13 -28.57 25.16 -8.97
N ILE A 14 -29.00 24.07 -8.32
CA ILE A 14 -28.12 23.31 -7.45
C ILE A 14 -27.09 22.68 -8.39
N ALA A 15 -25.93 23.32 -8.49
CA ALA A 15 -24.73 22.67 -8.96
C ALA A 15 -24.49 21.47 -8.05
N LEU A 16 -24.82 20.28 -8.52
CA LEU A 16 -24.34 19.05 -7.92
C LEU A 16 -22.83 19.00 -8.18
N SER A 17 -22.07 19.63 -7.30
CA SER A 17 -20.69 19.24 -7.02
C SER A 17 -20.75 17.84 -6.39
N GLY A 18 -20.98 16.83 -7.24
CA GLY A 18 -20.93 15.43 -6.89
C GLY A 18 -19.47 14.99 -6.80
N CYS A 19 -19.12 14.49 -5.63
CA CYS A 19 -17.79 14.12 -5.19
C CYS A 19 -17.01 13.25 -6.19
N ALA A 20 -15.70 13.45 -6.21
CA ALA A 20 -14.71 12.57 -6.81
C ALA A 20 -14.80 11.16 -6.18
N GLY A 21 -15.63 10.29 -6.76
CA GLY A 21 -15.72 8.87 -6.45
C GLY A 21 -14.97 8.07 -7.50
N GLN A 22 -14.10 7.17 -7.07
CA GLN A 22 -13.22 6.38 -7.93
C GLN A 22 -14.02 5.58 -8.97
N GLN A 23 -13.70 5.77 -10.25
CA GLN A 23 -14.28 5.01 -11.35
C GLN A 23 -13.65 3.62 -11.39
N TYR A 24 -14.46 2.55 -11.36
CA TYR A 24 -13.98 1.18 -11.49
C TYR A 24 -14.20 0.66 -12.91
N TYR A 25 -13.10 0.36 -13.59
CA TYR A 25 -13.08 -0.20 -14.93
C TYR A 25 -12.62 -1.65 -14.89
N HIS A 26 -13.26 -2.51 -15.69
CA HIS A 26 -12.77 -3.85 -15.98
C HIS A 26 -12.61 -3.99 -17.50
N GLY A 27 -11.36 -3.91 -17.98
CA GLY A 27 -11.07 -3.77 -19.41
C GLY A 27 -11.64 -2.47 -19.98
N ASP A 28 -12.31 -2.55 -21.12
CA ASP A 28 -12.88 -1.38 -21.83
C ASP A 28 -14.32 -1.05 -21.37
N THR A 29 -14.85 -1.76 -20.38
CA THR A 29 -16.26 -1.65 -19.95
C THR A 29 -16.38 -0.97 -18.58
N CYS A 30 -17.25 0.04 -18.51
CA CYS A 30 -17.64 0.70 -17.26
C CYS A 30 -18.68 -0.15 -16.54
N VAL A 31 -18.37 -0.64 -15.33
CA VAL A 31 -19.22 -1.54 -14.53
C VAL A 31 -20.24 -0.77 -13.65
N THR A 32 -20.40 0.54 -13.91
CA THR A 32 -21.29 1.55 -13.27
C THR A 32 -20.76 2.25 -12.01
N CYS A 33 -21.08 3.54 -11.92
CA CYS A 33 -20.58 4.52 -10.93
C CYS A 33 -21.71 5.11 -10.05
N PHE A 34 -22.84 4.41 -9.90
CA PHE A 34 -23.98 4.88 -9.12
C PHE A 34 -24.69 3.70 -8.43
N ASP A 35 -24.95 3.81 -7.14
CA ASP A 35 -25.93 2.96 -6.45
C ASP A 35 -27.35 3.30 -6.93
N ASN A 36 -28.26 2.33 -6.88
CA ASN A 36 -29.67 2.55 -7.16
C ASN A 36 -30.23 3.64 -6.22
N PRO A 37 -30.71 4.79 -6.72
CA PRO A 37 -31.11 5.91 -5.85
C PRO A 37 -32.40 5.65 -5.06
N VAL A 38 -33.09 4.53 -5.29
CA VAL A 38 -34.31 4.12 -4.58
C VAL A 38 -34.00 3.07 -3.51
N THR A 39 -33.03 2.19 -3.72
CA THR A 39 -32.72 1.07 -2.80
C THR A 39 -31.36 1.17 -2.11
N GLY A 40 -30.44 1.97 -2.65
CA GLY A 40 -29.05 2.08 -2.18
C GLY A 40 -28.18 0.88 -2.53
N GLU A 41 -28.66 -0.06 -3.36
CA GLU A 41 -27.92 -1.25 -3.76
C GLU A 41 -27.21 -1.04 -5.12
N PRO A 42 -26.06 -1.71 -5.36
CA PRO A 42 -25.35 -1.61 -6.64
C PRO A 42 -26.19 -2.16 -7.80
N LEU A 43 -26.36 -1.37 -8.87
CA LEU A 43 -26.99 -1.84 -10.10
C LEU A 43 -26.04 -2.82 -10.81
N ASN A 44 -26.46 -4.08 -10.87
CA ASN A 44 -25.84 -5.15 -11.65
C ASN A 44 -24.55 -5.77 -11.07
N TYR A 45 -24.58 -6.12 -9.79
CA TYR A 45 -23.64 -7.09 -9.24
C TYR A 45 -24.20 -8.50 -9.42
N ASP A 46 -23.70 -9.23 -10.43
CA ASP A 46 -23.91 -10.67 -10.57
C ASP A 46 -22.67 -11.42 -10.04
N PRO A 47 -22.78 -12.14 -8.90
CA PRO A 47 -21.67 -12.91 -8.34
C PRO A 47 -21.20 -14.07 -9.23
N GLU A 48 -22.00 -14.51 -10.21
CA GLU A 48 -21.61 -15.54 -11.18
C GLU A 48 -20.79 -14.96 -12.35
N GLU A 49 -21.03 -13.71 -12.75
CA GLU A 49 -20.32 -13.05 -13.86
C GLU A 49 -19.13 -12.19 -13.42
N THR A 50 -19.11 -11.73 -12.16
CA THR A 50 -18.02 -10.94 -11.58
C THR A 50 -17.44 -11.61 -10.33
N PRO A 51 -16.34 -12.38 -10.44
CA PRO A 51 -15.76 -13.04 -9.29
C PRO A 51 -15.30 -12.00 -8.25
N GLN A 52 -15.77 -12.14 -7.01
CA GLN A 52 -15.32 -11.32 -5.89
C GLN A 52 -13.81 -11.39 -5.75
N LYS A 53 -13.15 -10.24 -5.56
CA LYS A 53 -11.75 -10.23 -5.12
C LYS A 53 -11.70 -10.84 -3.72
N VAL A 54 -11.23 -12.08 -3.67
CA VAL A 54 -10.94 -12.79 -2.42
C VAL A 54 -9.49 -12.57 -2.02
N ALA A 55 -9.28 -12.37 -0.73
CA ALA A 55 -7.97 -12.26 -0.11
C ALA A 55 -7.79 -13.35 0.93
N THR A 56 -6.56 -13.57 1.38
CA THR A 56 -6.28 -14.56 2.42
C THR A 56 -6.21 -13.86 3.79
N ASN A 57 -7.02 -14.29 4.75
CA ASN A 57 -7.00 -13.78 6.12
C ASN A 57 -5.76 -14.28 6.89
N ALA A 58 -5.58 -13.80 8.12
CA ALA A 58 -4.49 -14.24 8.99
C ALA A 58 -4.45 -15.77 9.22
N GLN A 59 -5.59 -16.45 9.13
CA GLN A 59 -5.77 -17.89 9.33
C GLN A 59 -5.56 -18.72 8.05
N GLY A 60 -5.33 -18.07 6.90
CA GLY A 60 -5.16 -18.77 5.62
C GLY A 60 -6.45 -19.01 4.84
N GLU A 61 -7.58 -18.45 5.28
CA GLU A 61 -8.89 -18.62 4.65
C GLU A 61 -9.15 -17.50 3.63
N SER A 62 -9.88 -17.84 2.56
CA SER A 62 -10.33 -16.86 1.58
C SER A 62 -11.48 -16.02 2.14
N VAL A 63 -11.30 -14.71 2.20
CA VAL A 63 -12.27 -13.71 2.69
C VAL A 63 -12.49 -12.61 1.67
N ASP A 64 -13.63 -11.91 1.76
CA ASP A 64 -13.93 -10.74 0.93
C ASP A 64 -12.89 -9.63 1.16
N SER A 65 -12.29 -9.13 0.06
CA SER A 65 -11.33 -8.03 0.08
C SER A 65 -11.87 -6.69 0.59
N ARG A 66 -13.17 -6.52 0.81
CA ARG A 66 -13.71 -5.36 1.52
C ARG A 66 -13.42 -5.37 3.02
N ASN A 67 -13.13 -6.54 3.58
CA ASN A 67 -12.97 -6.74 5.03
C ASN A 67 -11.51 -6.85 5.49
N ILE A 68 -10.54 -6.77 4.58
CA ILE A 68 -9.12 -7.07 4.85
C ILE A 68 -8.26 -5.86 5.27
N GLY A 69 -8.85 -4.67 5.43
CA GLY A 69 -8.11 -3.46 5.82
C GLY A 69 -7.16 -2.93 4.73
N SER A 70 -6.40 -1.88 5.06
CA SER A 70 -5.50 -1.22 4.11
C SER A 70 -4.38 -2.16 3.65
N GLN A 71 -4.15 -2.21 2.33
CA GLN A 71 -3.09 -3.01 1.72
C GLN A 71 -1.73 -2.34 1.79
N SER A 72 -1.65 -1.06 2.14
CA SER A 72 -0.41 -0.35 2.39
C SER A 72 -0.42 0.23 3.79
N GLY A 73 0.76 0.48 4.33
CA GLY A 73 0.90 1.03 5.67
C GLY A 73 2.31 1.48 5.99
N SER A 74 2.44 2.06 7.18
CA SER A 74 3.71 2.42 7.77
C SER A 74 3.67 2.27 9.28
N ILE A 75 4.84 2.04 9.87
CA ILE A 75 5.05 1.93 11.31
C ILE A 75 6.27 2.75 11.71
N ASP A 76 6.20 3.38 12.88
CA ASP A 76 7.29 4.11 13.49
C ASP A 76 7.73 3.41 14.78
N ILE A 77 9.02 3.11 14.88
CA ILE A 77 9.62 2.46 16.06
C ILE A 77 10.78 3.31 16.57
N SER A 78 10.82 3.51 17.89
CA SER A 78 12.03 4.02 18.57
C SER A 78 12.77 2.86 19.22
N SER A 79 14.08 2.81 19.07
CA SER A 79 14.94 1.75 19.60
C SER A 79 16.12 2.35 20.36
N ASN A 80 16.58 1.63 21.39
CA ASN A 80 17.82 1.94 22.11
C ASN A 80 19.07 1.46 21.38
N VAL A 81 18.91 0.76 20.25
CA VAL A 81 20.01 0.31 19.39
C VAL A 81 20.53 1.49 18.57
N ASP A 82 21.84 1.65 18.50
CA ASP A 82 22.47 2.69 17.70
C ASP A 82 22.12 2.55 16.20
N VAL A 83 22.22 3.66 15.47
CA VAL A 83 21.74 3.76 14.08
C VAL A 83 22.42 2.77 13.12
N ASP A 84 23.71 2.49 13.31
CA ASP A 84 24.49 1.61 12.41
C ASP A 84 24.16 0.14 12.67
N THR A 85 24.02 -0.23 13.95
CA THR A 85 23.58 -1.57 14.34
C THR A 85 22.13 -1.81 13.91
N ALA A 86 21.24 -0.83 14.06
CA ALA A 86 19.86 -0.91 13.59
C ALA A 86 19.82 -1.12 12.06
N TYR A 87 20.62 -0.37 11.30
CA TYR A 87 20.78 -0.56 9.86
C TYR A 87 21.20 -1.99 9.50
N ALA A 88 22.27 -2.50 10.11
CA ALA A 88 22.77 -3.83 9.78
C ALA A 88 21.73 -4.93 10.04
N ARG A 89 21.04 -4.86 11.18
CA ARG A 89 20.03 -5.84 11.58
C ARG A 89 18.77 -5.77 10.73
N ILE A 90 18.27 -4.55 10.45
CA ILE A 90 17.08 -4.36 9.62
C ILE A 90 17.37 -4.74 8.16
N LYS A 91 18.52 -4.33 7.60
CA LYS A 91 18.92 -4.72 6.23
C LYS A 91 18.87 -6.23 6.07
N SER A 92 19.49 -6.96 7.00
CA SER A 92 19.51 -8.42 6.99
C SER A 92 18.14 -9.03 7.22
N SER A 93 17.43 -8.61 8.27
CA SER A 93 16.12 -9.17 8.65
C SER A 93 15.08 -8.95 7.57
N MET A 94 15.01 -7.76 6.98
CA MET A 94 14.00 -7.39 5.98
C MET A 94 14.43 -7.69 4.53
N GLY A 95 15.70 -8.07 4.33
CA GLY A 95 16.23 -8.48 3.04
C GLY A 95 16.51 -7.32 2.07
N PHE A 96 16.86 -6.14 2.59
CA PHE A 96 17.27 -5.02 1.74
C PHE A 96 18.64 -5.30 1.10
N ARG A 97 18.74 -5.11 -0.22
CA ARG A 97 19.99 -5.26 -0.96
C ARG A 97 20.79 -3.96 -0.98
N ALA A 98 22.11 -4.09 -0.91
CA ALA A 98 23.09 -3.05 -1.17
C ALA A 98 23.60 -3.14 -2.62
N PRO A 99 24.24 -2.10 -3.16
CA PRO A 99 24.73 -2.10 -4.55
C PRO A 99 25.62 -3.30 -4.90
N ASN A 100 26.41 -3.78 -3.94
CA ASN A 100 27.31 -4.93 -4.08
C ASN A 100 26.61 -6.29 -3.94
N ASP A 101 25.31 -6.33 -3.60
CA ASP A 101 24.51 -7.56 -3.60
C ASP A 101 24.01 -7.91 -5.03
N PHE A 102 24.29 -7.05 -6.02
CA PHE A 102 23.95 -7.24 -7.42
C PHE A 102 25.16 -7.70 -8.23
N GLU A 103 24.95 -8.62 -9.17
CA GLU A 103 26.01 -9.10 -10.07
C GLU A 103 26.50 -7.96 -10.98
N GLU A 104 27.80 -7.71 -11.00
CA GLU A 104 28.43 -6.69 -11.84
C GLU A 104 28.41 -7.07 -13.33
N GLY A 105 28.13 -6.09 -14.20
CA GLY A 105 28.05 -6.30 -15.65
C GLY A 105 26.81 -7.05 -16.13
N ASN A 106 25.89 -7.41 -15.22
CA ASN A 106 24.63 -8.04 -15.56
C ASN A 106 23.56 -6.98 -15.86
N THR A 107 23.04 -6.97 -17.09
CA THR A 107 21.99 -6.04 -17.51
C THR A 107 20.77 -6.12 -16.57
N MET A 108 20.31 -7.30 -16.17
CA MET A 108 19.17 -7.44 -15.26
C MET A 108 19.42 -6.78 -13.90
N SER A 109 20.64 -6.89 -13.37
CA SER A 109 21.05 -6.19 -12.13
C SER A 109 20.94 -4.68 -12.28
N ASP A 110 21.36 -4.13 -13.42
CA ASP A 110 21.28 -2.69 -13.69
C ASP A 110 19.84 -2.22 -13.82
N TRP A 111 18.98 -3.01 -14.47
CA TRP A 111 17.53 -2.75 -14.53
C TRP A 111 16.89 -2.77 -13.14
N GLN A 112 17.25 -3.72 -12.28
CA GLN A 112 16.71 -3.80 -10.91
C GLN A 112 17.15 -2.61 -10.03
N LYS A 113 18.39 -2.14 -10.18
CA LYS A 113 18.85 -0.90 -9.52
C LYS A 113 18.19 0.35 -10.10
N GLY A 114 17.65 0.29 -11.31
CA GLY A 114 16.87 1.37 -11.93
C GLY A 114 15.38 1.36 -11.56
N ASP A 115 14.89 0.34 -10.86
CA ASP A 115 13.48 0.22 -10.46
C ASP A 115 13.13 1.25 -9.37
N SER A 116 11.92 1.81 -9.46
CA SER A 116 11.37 2.76 -8.47
C SER A 116 11.29 2.24 -7.02
N ALA A 117 11.27 0.92 -6.83
CA ALA A 117 11.32 0.27 -5.54
C ALA A 117 12.72 0.31 -4.94
N TRP A 118 13.78 0.27 -5.76
CA TRP A 118 15.15 0.23 -5.27
C TRP A 118 15.63 1.60 -4.81
N LYS A 119 16.17 1.64 -3.59
CA LYS A 119 16.86 2.81 -3.04
C LYS A 119 17.92 2.35 -2.07
N HIS A 120 19.10 2.94 -2.15
CA HIS A 120 20.17 2.70 -1.18
C HIS A 120 20.94 4.00 -0.93
N GLN A 121 20.54 4.73 0.10
CA GLN A 121 21.20 5.94 0.56
C GLN A 121 21.71 5.71 1.99
N VAL A 122 23.01 5.84 2.17
CA VAL A 122 23.68 5.48 3.43
C VAL A 122 24.59 6.62 3.89
N THR A 123 24.35 7.13 5.10
CA THR A 123 25.20 8.08 5.81
C THR A 123 25.51 7.50 7.19
N PRO A 124 26.62 6.72 7.31
CA PRO A 124 26.97 6.02 8.54
C PRO A 124 27.04 6.95 9.75
N GLY A 125 26.53 6.49 10.89
CA GLY A 125 26.45 7.24 12.14
C GLY A 125 25.34 8.29 12.20
N ALA A 126 24.52 8.45 11.15
CA ALA A 126 23.49 9.49 11.08
C ALA A 126 22.14 9.04 10.51
N HIS A 127 22.13 8.52 9.27
CA HIS A 127 20.90 8.29 8.53
C HIS A 127 21.04 7.22 7.43
N TYR A 128 20.01 6.41 7.26
CA TYR A 128 19.87 5.42 6.21
C TYR A 128 18.48 5.50 5.59
N ASP A 129 18.38 5.42 4.26
CA ASP A 129 17.12 5.34 3.52
C ASP A 129 17.25 4.24 2.46
N LEU A 130 16.54 3.14 2.69
CA LEU A 130 16.60 1.94 1.87
C LEU A 130 15.22 1.65 1.26
N GLY A 131 15.21 1.12 0.05
CA GLY A 131 14.03 0.64 -0.66
C GLY A 131 14.37 -0.62 -1.43
N ASP A 132 13.47 -1.61 -1.39
CA ASP A 132 13.60 -2.83 -2.19
C ASP A 132 12.24 -3.55 -2.31
N TYR A 133 12.22 -4.63 -3.07
CA TYR A 133 11.17 -5.63 -2.99
C TYR A 133 11.39 -6.52 -1.76
N GLY A 134 10.33 -6.68 -0.96
CA GLY A 134 10.30 -7.53 0.23
C GLY A 134 9.42 -8.76 0.04
N ARG A 135 9.58 -9.73 0.95
CA ARG A 135 8.71 -10.90 1.05
C ARG A 135 8.19 -11.03 2.47
N GLN A 136 6.89 -11.25 2.61
CA GLN A 136 6.24 -11.49 3.89
C GLN A 136 5.21 -12.61 3.77
N THR A 137 5.15 -13.49 4.77
CA THR A 137 4.15 -14.56 4.83
C THR A 137 3.03 -14.17 5.77
N VAL A 138 1.78 -14.30 5.30
CA VAL A 138 0.54 -14.07 6.06
C VAL A 138 -0.43 -15.20 5.71
N GLY A 139 -1.06 -15.84 6.70
CA GLY A 139 -2.00 -16.94 6.45
C GLY A 139 -1.39 -18.11 5.64
N GLY A 140 -0.09 -18.39 5.83
CA GLY A 140 0.62 -19.42 5.07
C GLY A 140 0.94 -19.09 3.61
N LYS A 141 0.55 -17.91 3.12
CA LYS A 141 0.84 -17.44 1.76
C LYS A 141 1.92 -16.36 1.77
N GLN A 142 2.90 -16.49 0.86
CA GLN A 142 3.96 -15.50 0.68
C GLN A 142 3.49 -14.39 -0.27
N TYR A 143 3.75 -13.14 0.13
CA TYR A 143 3.44 -11.93 -0.62
C TYR A 143 4.72 -11.16 -0.96
N HIS A 144 4.71 -10.53 -2.12
CA HIS A 144 5.75 -9.60 -2.57
C HIS A 144 5.31 -8.18 -2.29
N LEU A 145 6.19 -7.40 -1.68
CA LEU A 145 5.94 -6.04 -1.25
C LEU A 145 6.95 -5.10 -1.88
N VAL A 146 6.57 -3.86 -2.11
CA VAL A 146 7.54 -2.75 -2.15
C VAL A 146 7.69 -2.28 -0.71
N GLN A 147 8.92 -2.28 -0.19
CA GLN A 147 9.22 -1.89 1.18
C GLN A 147 10.24 -0.76 1.21
N ARG A 148 10.10 0.14 2.18
CA ARG A 148 11.08 1.20 2.45
C ARG A 148 11.33 1.33 3.93
N VAL A 149 12.57 1.65 4.29
CA VAL A 149 12.94 1.97 5.67
C VAL A 149 13.82 3.20 5.73
N GLN A 150 13.48 4.11 6.64
CA GLN A 150 14.33 5.21 7.05
C GLN A 150 14.76 4.96 8.49
N ILE A 151 16.07 5.08 8.74
CA ILE A 151 16.67 4.85 10.05
C ILE A 151 17.48 6.10 10.37
N GLU A 152 17.12 6.77 11.45
CA GLU A 152 17.72 8.03 11.87
C GLU A 152 18.29 7.89 13.27
N LYS A 153 19.43 8.54 13.51
CA LYS A 153 20.00 8.64 14.86
C LYS A 153 19.05 9.41 15.77
N SER A 154 18.74 8.85 16.94
CA SER A 154 17.94 9.49 17.97
C SER A 154 18.61 9.34 19.33
N GLY A 155 19.35 10.38 19.75
CA GLY A 155 20.18 10.32 20.95
C GLY A 155 21.25 9.22 20.86
N ALA A 156 21.23 8.29 21.81
CA ALA A 156 22.08 7.10 21.80
C ALA A 156 21.50 5.93 20.97
N GLY A 157 20.22 6.02 20.58
CA GLY A 157 19.51 4.98 19.85
C GLY A 157 19.14 5.41 18.42
N SER A 158 18.03 4.88 17.93
CA SER A 158 17.54 5.09 16.57
C SER A 158 16.03 5.26 16.50
N ARG A 159 15.58 6.02 15.51
CA ARG A 159 14.18 6.10 15.08
C ARG A 159 14.06 5.45 13.71
N ILE A 160 13.08 4.57 13.56
CA ILE A 160 12.85 3.77 12.37
C ILE A 160 11.46 4.11 11.84
N HIS A 161 11.38 4.54 10.59
CA HIS A 161 10.14 4.63 9.84
C HIS A 161 10.15 3.55 8.76
N TYR A 162 9.24 2.58 8.85
CA TYR A 162 9.12 1.50 7.88
C TYR A 162 7.77 1.59 7.16
N SER A 163 7.76 1.46 5.84
CA SER A 163 6.53 1.50 5.03
C SER A 163 6.51 0.38 4.00
N TRP A 164 5.30 -0.05 3.62
CA TRP A 164 5.10 -1.08 2.62
C TRP A 164 3.85 -0.82 1.75
N ALA A 165 3.88 -1.41 0.56
CA ALA A 165 2.75 -1.52 -0.34
C ALA A 165 2.81 -2.85 -1.10
N PRO A 166 1.71 -3.34 -1.69
CA PRO A 166 1.74 -4.51 -2.55
C PRO A 166 2.62 -4.26 -3.78
N ALA A 167 3.46 -5.23 -4.16
CA ALA A 167 4.21 -5.15 -5.42
C ALA A 167 3.28 -5.33 -6.65
N ASP A 168 2.15 -6.01 -6.47
CA ASP A 168 1.10 -6.16 -7.47
C ASP A 168 -0.26 -5.83 -6.84
N GLN A 169 -0.90 -4.76 -7.33
CA GLN A 169 -2.20 -4.29 -6.82
C GLN A 169 -3.36 -5.26 -7.07
N ARG A 170 -3.15 -6.29 -7.91
CA ARG A 170 -4.13 -7.35 -8.14
C ARG A 170 -4.14 -8.39 -7.02
N ILE A 171 -3.09 -8.46 -6.22
CA ILE A 171 -2.94 -9.44 -5.14
C ILE A 171 -3.29 -8.79 -3.81
N ALA A 172 -4.35 -9.28 -3.18
CA ALA A 172 -4.84 -8.79 -1.90
C ALA A 172 -4.42 -9.73 -0.74
N TYR A 173 -4.22 -9.13 0.44
CA TYR A 173 -3.87 -9.79 1.70
C TYR A 173 -4.53 -9.12 2.90
N ASP A 174 -4.62 -9.80 4.04
CA ASP A 174 -5.02 -9.16 5.29
C ASP A 174 -4.02 -8.09 5.73
N GLY A 175 -4.43 -6.82 5.65
CA GLY A 175 -3.61 -5.66 5.97
C GLY A 175 -3.24 -5.58 7.44
N LYS A 176 -4.15 -5.96 8.35
CA LYS A 176 -3.85 -5.99 9.79
C LYS A 176 -2.87 -7.10 10.12
N ALA A 177 -3.04 -8.27 9.52
CA ALA A 177 -2.11 -9.37 9.68
C ALA A 177 -0.74 -9.05 9.09
N MET A 178 -0.70 -8.35 7.95
CA MET A 178 0.53 -7.88 7.33
C MET A 178 1.27 -6.88 8.22
N GLU A 179 0.57 -5.85 8.72
CA GLU A 179 1.13 -4.86 9.66
C GLU A 179 1.69 -5.55 10.91
N SER A 180 0.91 -6.47 11.51
CA SER A 180 1.36 -7.21 12.69
C SER A 180 2.61 -8.04 12.41
N ALA A 181 2.66 -8.74 11.27
CA ALA A 181 3.79 -9.60 10.91
C ALA A 181 5.07 -8.79 10.62
N LEU A 182 4.93 -7.66 9.92
CA LEU A 182 6.04 -6.76 9.63
C LEU A 182 6.55 -6.06 10.89
N THR A 183 5.65 -5.62 11.78
CA THR A 183 5.99 -5.04 13.08
C THR A 183 6.77 -6.03 13.93
N GLN A 184 6.28 -7.27 14.05
CA GLN A 184 6.96 -8.31 14.83
C GLN A 184 8.37 -8.61 14.28
N ARG A 185 8.52 -8.70 12.95
CA ARG A 185 9.83 -8.92 12.31
C ARG A 185 10.79 -7.75 12.54
N LEU A 186 10.28 -6.52 12.49
CA LEU A 186 11.08 -5.32 12.72
C LEU A 186 11.52 -5.21 14.18
N GLU A 187 10.61 -5.43 15.14
CA GLU A 187 10.95 -5.48 16.56
C GLU A 187 11.95 -6.60 16.86
N SER A 188 11.77 -7.79 16.28
CA SER A 188 12.70 -8.90 16.47
C SER A 188 14.10 -8.58 15.94
N ALA A 189 14.22 -7.75 14.90
CA ALA A 189 15.51 -7.29 14.39
C ALA A 189 16.19 -6.29 15.34
N LEU A 190 15.44 -5.63 16.22
CA LEU A 190 15.93 -4.57 17.10
C LEU A 190 16.16 -5.01 18.55
N ARG A 191 15.95 -6.29 18.87
CA ARG A 191 16.19 -6.87 20.19
C ARG A 191 17.63 -7.32 20.41
#